data_AF-A0AAJ4RC84-F1
#
_entry.id   AF-A0AAJ4RC84-F1
#
_cell.length_a   1.000
_cell.length_b   1.000
_cell.length_c   1.000
_cell.angle_alpha   90.00
_cell.angle_beta   90.00
_cell.angle_gamma   90.00
#
_symmetry.space_group_name_H-M   'P 1'
#
loop_
_entity.id
_entity.type
_entity.pdbx_description
1 polymer ?
#
loop_
_entity_poly.entity_id
_entity_poly.type
_entity_poly.pdbx_seq_one_letter_code
_entity_poly.pdbx_strand_id
1 'polypeptide(L)'
;MKLRELGVKFTTYQKLNYPENLGKRTKFGGDPEWIQNDQTPICPKCKNKMVFVSQIDSFDYNGYPTEEAEYIFGDVGMIYVFFCFECLETESVFQCY
;
A
#
# COMPACT_ATOMS: atom_id res chain seq x y z
N MET A 1 -2.87 15.01 14.08
CA MET A 1 -4.03 14.38 13.41
C MET A 1 -4.22 13.00 14.01
N LYS A 2 -5.45 12.63 14.39
CA LYS A 2 -5.77 11.26 14.81
C LYS A 2 -6.64 10.66 13.71
N LEU A 3 -6.18 9.59 13.08
CA LEU A 3 -6.96 8.84 12.09
C LEU A 3 -8.04 8.02 12.81
N ARG A 4 -9.20 7.81 12.18
CA ARG A 4 -10.22 6.90 12.71
C ARG A 4 -9.69 5.46 12.79
N GLU A 5 -10.28 4.63 13.62
CA GLU A 5 -9.85 3.24 13.79
C GLU A 5 -10.73 2.31 12.94
N LEU A 6 -10.11 1.49 12.08
CA LEU A 6 -10.82 0.56 11.19
C LEU A 6 -10.29 -0.86 11.38
N GLY A 7 -11.22 -1.80 11.59
CA GLY A 7 -10.90 -3.23 11.54
C GLY A 7 -10.83 -3.73 10.09
N VAL A 8 -9.91 -4.64 9.80
CA VAL A 8 -9.76 -5.24 8.46
C VAL A 8 -10.40 -6.62 8.45
N LYS A 9 -11.23 -6.90 7.44
CA LYS A 9 -11.72 -8.24 7.13
C LYS A 9 -11.01 -8.75 5.87
N PHE A 10 -10.32 -9.87 6.00
CA PHE A 10 -9.66 -10.50 4.85
C PHE A 10 -10.69 -11.16 3.93
N THR A 11 -10.53 -10.89 2.64
CA THR A 11 -11.33 -11.47 1.55
C THR A 11 -10.40 -11.79 0.38
N THR A 12 -10.90 -12.50 -0.63
CA THR A 12 -10.14 -12.75 -1.85
C THR A 12 -9.90 -11.44 -2.60
N TYR A 13 -8.62 -11.11 -2.83
CA TYR A 13 -8.26 -9.94 -3.60
C TYR A 13 -8.70 -10.08 -5.06
N GLN A 14 -9.35 -9.05 -5.59
CA GLN A 14 -9.73 -8.95 -7.00
C GLN A 14 -9.00 -7.76 -7.62
N LYS A 15 -8.16 -8.04 -8.62
CA LYS A 15 -7.49 -6.99 -9.37
C LYS A 15 -8.48 -6.36 -10.34
N LEU A 16 -8.74 -5.07 -10.16
CA LEU A 16 -9.61 -4.27 -11.01
C LEU A 16 -8.77 -3.37 -11.93
N ASN A 17 -9.39 -2.89 -13.02
CA ASN A 17 -8.77 -1.93 -13.91
C ASN A 17 -9.02 -0.49 -13.43
N TYR A 18 -8.21 0.46 -13.90
CA TYR A 18 -8.50 1.87 -13.71
C TYR A 18 -9.79 2.27 -14.46
N PRO A 19 -10.66 3.12 -13.90
CA PRO A 19 -10.59 3.76 -12.58
C PRO A 19 -11.24 2.96 -11.44
N GLU A 20 -11.81 1.78 -11.72
CA GLU A 20 -12.56 0.97 -10.74
C GLU A 20 -11.70 0.45 -9.58
N ASN A 21 -10.39 0.38 -9.77
CA ASN A 21 -9.43 -0.04 -8.77
C ASN A 21 -9.14 1.01 -7.68
N LEU A 22 -9.45 2.29 -7.91
CA LEU A 22 -9.12 3.36 -6.96
C LEU A 22 -9.76 3.10 -5.59
N GLY A 23 -8.95 3.16 -4.54
CA GLY A 23 -9.34 2.88 -3.16
C GLY A 23 -9.60 1.41 -2.83
N LYS A 24 -9.36 0.49 -3.77
CA LYS A 24 -9.65 -0.95 -3.63
C LYS A 24 -8.43 -1.84 -3.82
N ARG A 25 -7.23 -1.27 -3.92
CA ARG A 25 -5.98 -2.02 -4.17
C ARG A 25 -5.30 -2.51 -2.89
N THR A 26 -5.84 -2.20 -1.70
CA THR A 26 -5.30 -2.70 -0.43
C THR A 26 -5.32 -4.22 -0.42
N LYS A 27 -4.15 -4.84 -0.25
CA LYS A 27 -3.99 -6.30 -0.22
C LYS A 27 -2.80 -6.73 0.62
N PHE A 28 -2.76 -8.01 0.95
CA PHE A 28 -1.66 -8.67 1.64
C PHE A 28 -1.09 -9.77 0.74
N GLY A 29 0.22 -9.76 0.54
CA GLY A 29 0.94 -10.68 -0.34
C GLY A 29 0.66 -10.48 -1.84
N GLY A 30 1.16 -11.42 -2.65
CA GLY A 30 1.22 -11.30 -4.11
C GLY A 30 2.34 -10.36 -4.56
N ASP A 31 2.20 -9.79 -5.76
CA ASP A 31 3.14 -8.79 -6.27
C ASP A 31 2.64 -7.37 -6.02
N PRO A 32 3.54 -6.40 -5.73
CA PRO A 32 3.15 -4.99 -5.60
C PRO A 32 2.51 -4.46 -6.88
N GLU A 33 1.41 -3.72 -6.76
CA GLU A 33 0.84 -2.93 -7.87
C GLU A 33 1.41 -1.51 -7.84
N TRP A 34 2.65 -1.38 -8.30
CA TRP A 34 3.37 -0.10 -8.35
C TRP A 34 2.60 0.98 -9.11
N ILE A 35 2.61 2.20 -8.57
CA ILE A 35 2.10 3.40 -9.25
C ILE A 35 3.20 3.95 -10.18
N GLN A 36 4.45 3.92 -9.71
CA GLN A 36 5.63 4.37 -10.43
C GLN A 36 6.53 3.16 -10.75
N ASN A 37 7.86 3.33 -10.67
CA ASN A 37 8.81 2.26 -10.90
C ASN A 37 8.89 1.28 -9.72
N ASP A 38 9.41 0.08 -9.96
CA ASP A 38 9.73 -0.88 -8.90
C ASP A 38 10.75 -0.28 -7.92
N GLN A 39 10.37 -0.24 -6.65
CA GLN A 39 11.20 0.23 -5.55
C GLN A 39 11.31 -0.82 -4.44
N THR A 40 11.28 -2.11 -4.81
CA THR A 40 11.47 -3.21 -3.87
C THR A 40 12.78 -3.01 -3.09
N PRO A 41 12.71 -2.84 -1.76
CA PRO A 41 13.87 -2.47 -0.97
C PRO A 41 14.82 -3.65 -0.79
N ILE A 42 16.10 -3.31 -0.58
CA ILE A 42 17.15 -4.25 -0.20
C ILE A 42 17.37 -4.14 1.30
N CYS A 43 17.35 -5.27 2.02
CA CYS A 43 17.56 -5.29 3.46
C CYS A 43 18.95 -4.70 3.80
N PRO A 44 19.05 -3.73 4.75
CA PRO A 44 20.33 -3.11 5.08
C PRO A 44 21.32 -4.07 5.73
N LYS A 45 20.85 -5.18 6.33
CA LYS A 45 21.66 -6.19 7.02
C LYS A 45 22.16 -7.30 6.08
N CYS A 46 21.26 -8.12 5.52
CA CYS A 46 21.65 -9.26 4.69
C CYS A 46 21.82 -8.94 3.21
N LYS A 47 21.48 -7.73 2.76
CA LYS A 47 21.56 -7.29 1.35
C LYS A 47 20.69 -8.07 0.37
N ASN A 48 19.75 -8.88 0.86
CA ASN A 48 18.73 -9.55 0.06
C ASN A 48 17.54 -8.61 -0.24
N LYS A 49 16.82 -8.86 -1.34
CA LYS A 49 15.53 -8.21 -1.60
C LYS A 49 14.54 -8.55 -0.47
N MET A 50 13.82 -7.54 0.01
CA MET A 50 12.81 -7.74 1.05
C MET A 50 11.51 -8.31 0.46
N VAL A 51 10.74 -9.00 1.30
CA VAL A 51 9.48 -9.63 0.90
C VAL A 51 8.36 -8.60 0.98
N PHE A 52 7.58 -8.48 -0.09
CA PHE A 52 6.36 -7.68 -0.07
C PHE A 52 5.32 -8.30 0.88
N VAL A 53 4.85 -7.52 1.85
CA VAL A 53 3.86 -7.95 2.84
C VAL A 53 2.48 -7.42 2.49
N SER A 54 2.38 -6.14 2.14
CA SER A 54 1.10 -5.48 1.91
C SER A 54 1.25 -4.19 1.12
N GLN A 55 0.18 -3.76 0.47
CA GLN A 55 0.01 -2.38 0.05
C GLN A 55 -1.29 -1.81 0.65
N ILE A 56 -1.28 -0.52 0.96
CA ILE A 56 -2.36 0.24 1.56
C ILE A 56 -2.71 1.37 0.59
N ASP A 57 -3.91 1.27 0.00
CA ASP A 57 -4.43 2.24 -0.95
C ASP A 57 -5.06 3.44 -0.26
N SER A 58 -5.20 4.55 -0.98
CA SER A 58 -6.04 5.68 -0.59
C SER A 58 -7.52 5.31 -0.71
N PHE A 59 -8.09 4.69 0.32
CA PHE A 59 -9.42 4.08 0.27
C PHE A 59 -10.59 5.01 0.59
N ASP A 60 -10.32 6.25 1.03
CA ASP A 60 -11.37 7.26 1.21
C ASP A 60 -11.73 8.00 -0.08
N TYR A 61 -11.02 7.71 -1.17
CA TYR A 61 -11.33 8.29 -2.46
C TYR A 61 -12.64 7.72 -3.01
N ASN A 62 -13.66 8.58 -3.11
CA ASN A 62 -14.99 8.23 -3.65
C ASN A 62 -15.30 8.96 -4.98
N GLY A 63 -14.27 9.48 -5.65
CA GLY A 63 -14.40 10.29 -6.87
C GLY A 63 -14.23 11.79 -6.65
N TYR A 64 -14.41 12.30 -5.42
CA TYR A 64 -14.21 13.71 -5.07
C TYR A 64 -13.50 13.82 -3.72
N PRO A 65 -12.61 14.81 -3.52
CA PRO A 65 -12.01 15.06 -2.21
C PRO A 65 -13.08 15.58 -1.25
N THR A 66 -13.40 14.79 -0.23
CA THR A 66 -14.28 15.22 0.88
C THR A 66 -13.42 15.72 2.03
N GLU A 67 -13.88 16.73 2.78
CA GLU A 67 -13.17 17.24 3.96
C GLU A 67 -12.97 16.18 5.06
N GLU A 68 -13.76 15.10 5.03
CA GLU A 68 -13.72 13.98 5.96
C GLU A 68 -12.79 12.83 5.52
N ALA A 69 -12.10 12.97 4.38
CA ALA A 69 -11.22 11.92 3.87
C ALA A 69 -9.90 11.91 4.66
N GLU A 70 -9.71 10.87 5.48
CA GLU A 70 -8.55 10.73 6.36
C GLU A 70 -7.47 9.84 5.74
N TYR A 71 -7.86 8.92 4.86
CA TYR A 71 -6.98 7.97 4.19
C TYR A 71 -6.85 8.26 2.71
N ILE A 72 -6.35 9.45 2.41
CA ILE A 72 -5.87 9.85 1.09
C ILE A 72 -4.41 10.25 1.24
N PHE A 73 -3.52 9.50 0.60
CA PHE A 73 -2.07 9.68 0.72
C PHE A 73 -1.53 10.43 -0.50
N GLY A 74 -1.22 11.71 -0.35
CA GLY A 74 -0.79 12.55 -1.49
C GLY A 74 -1.86 12.60 -2.58
N ASP A 75 -1.48 12.45 -3.85
CA ASP A 75 -2.41 12.36 -4.98
C ASP A 75 -2.91 10.93 -5.19
N VAL A 76 -3.79 10.47 -4.30
CA VAL A 76 -4.41 9.12 -4.32
C VAL A 76 -3.36 7.99 -4.40
N GLY A 77 -2.32 8.16 -3.57
CA GLY A 77 -1.15 7.29 -3.52
C GLY A 77 -1.35 5.98 -2.76
N MET A 78 -0.26 5.23 -2.67
CA MET A 78 -0.16 3.90 -2.10
C MET A 78 1.07 3.80 -1.20
N ILE A 79 0.91 3.16 -0.05
CA ILE A 79 2.01 2.75 0.82
C ILE A 79 2.23 1.24 0.64
N TYR A 80 3.46 0.83 0.35
CA TYR A 80 3.88 -0.57 0.23
C TYR A 80 4.73 -0.93 1.44
N VAL A 81 4.47 -2.09 2.04
CA VAL A 81 5.13 -2.57 3.26
C VAL A 81 5.93 -3.82 2.92
N PHE A 82 7.20 -3.82 3.32
CA PHE A 82 8.14 -4.90 3.10
C PHE A 82 8.74 -5.40 4.41
N PHE A 83 9.07 -6.68 4.45
CA PHE A 83 9.69 -7.33 5.60
C PHE A 83 10.83 -8.25 5.19
N CYS A 84 11.92 -8.21 5.93
CA CYS A 84 13.01 -9.18 5.83
C CYS A 84 12.85 -10.23 6.94
N PHE A 85 12.41 -11.43 6.57
CA PHE A 85 12.18 -12.52 7.54
C PHE A 85 13.47 -13.04 8.20
N GLU A 86 14.63 -12.87 7.56
CA GLU A 86 15.92 -13.30 8.12
C GLU A 86 16.43 -12.34 9.20
N CYS A 87 16.27 -11.03 8.97
CA CYS A 87 16.88 -9.99 9.80
C CYS A 87 15.87 -9.25 10.70
N LEU A 88 14.57 -9.52 10.52
CA LEU A 88 13.45 -8.85 11.18
C LEU A 88 13.39 -7.33 10.92
N GLU A 89 13.82 -6.92 9.73
CA GLU A 89 13.77 -5.51 9.30
C GLU A 89 12.47 -5.22 8.55
N THR A 90 11.93 -4.03 8.75
CA THR A 90 10.76 -3.51 8.04
C THR A 90 11.15 -2.30 7.21
N GLU A 91 10.56 -2.15 6.03
CA GLU A 91 10.69 -0.94 5.21
C GLU A 91 9.33 -0.63 4.59
N SER A 92 9.00 0.66 4.46
CA SER A 92 7.81 1.10 3.72
C SER A 92 8.20 2.03 2.59
N VAL A 93 7.59 1.85 1.43
CA VAL A 93 7.75 2.72 0.25
C VAL A 93 6.43 3.44 0.00
N PHE A 94 6.48 4.72 -0.34
CA PHE A 94 5.30 5.51 -0.72
C PHE A 94 5.42 5.97 -2.17
N GLN A 95 4.34 5.84 -2.94
CA GLN A 95 4.22 6.38 -4.30
C GLN A 95 2.86 7.05 -4.49
N CYS A 96 2.83 8.15 -5.23
CA CYS A 96 1.63 8.78 -5.78
C CYS A 96 1.90 9.24 -7.22
N TYR A 97 0.86 9.68 -7.92
CA TYR A 97 1.01 10.34 -9.22
C TYR A 97 1.68 11.71 -9.09
#